data_AF-A0A443KLR6-F1
#
_entry.id   AF-A0A443KLR6-F1
#
_cell.length_a   1.000
_cell.length_b   1.000
_cell.length_c   1.000
_cell.angle_alpha   90.00
_cell.angle_beta   90.00
_cell.angle_gamma   90.00
#
_symmetry.space_group_name_H-M   'P 1'
#
loop_
_entity.id
_entity.type
_entity.pdbx_description
1 polymer ?
#
loop_
_entity_poly.entity_id
_entity_poly.type
_entity_poly.pdbx_seq_one_letter_code
_entity_poly.pdbx_strand_id
1 'polypeptide(L)' 'MTRHLIDRASPKAEGARVKHFLDLARREGVHPAVQELGQRPVTTRTARKVQEFLRIDRQESPAT' A
#
# COMPACT_ATOMS: atom_id res chain seq x y z
N MET A 1 -13.02 9.98 35.72
CA MET A 1 -13.62 9.59 34.42
C MET A 1 -12.71 10.09 33.30
N THR A 2 -11.88 9.21 32.74
CA THR A 2 -11.07 9.50 31.54
C THR A 2 -11.98 9.58 30.33
N ARG A 3 -12.04 10.73 29.66
CA ARG A 3 -12.83 10.91 28.43
C ARG A 3 -12.29 9.99 27.33
N HIS A 4 -13.16 9.23 26.66
CA HIS A 4 -12.74 8.37 25.56
C HIS A 4 -12.41 9.21 24.32
N LEU A 5 -11.52 8.70 23.47
CA LEU A 5 -11.08 9.40 22.27
C LEU A 5 -12.25 9.71 21.33
N ILE A 6 -13.24 8.82 21.30
CA ILE A 6 -14.47 8.90 20.49
C ILE A 6 -15.45 9.99 20.97
N ASP A 7 -15.32 10.43 22.22
CA ASP A 7 -16.20 11.47 22.80
C ASP A 7 -15.77 12.89 22.38
N ARG A 8 -14.66 13.01 21.65
CA ARG A 8 -14.18 14.30 21.14
C ARG A 8 -14.98 14.67 19.90
N ALA A 9 -15.51 15.89 19.90
CA ALA A 9 -16.16 16.46 18.74
C ALA A 9 -15.21 16.41 17.52
N SER A 10 -15.73 15.98 16.37
CA SER A 10 -14.96 15.97 15.14
C SER A 10 -14.50 17.40 14.83
N PRO A 11 -13.20 17.60 14.58
CA PRO A 11 -12.67 18.94 14.41
C PRO A 11 -13.19 19.57 13.12
N LYS A 12 -13.94 20.69 13.25
CA LYS A 12 -14.66 21.40 12.18
C LYS A 12 -13.85 21.73 10.91
N ALA A 13 -12.52 21.72 10.99
CA ALA A 13 -11.59 22.06 9.91
C ALA A 13 -10.95 20.85 9.23
N GLU A 14 -11.60 19.68 9.19
CA GLU A 14 -11.11 18.52 8.43
C GLU A 14 -10.87 18.86 6.95
N GLY A 15 -11.81 19.53 6.28
CA GLY A 15 -11.68 19.84 4.86
C GLY A 15 -10.46 20.70 4.52
N ALA A 16 -10.14 21.70 5.34
CA ALA A 16 -8.98 22.58 5.13
C ALA A 16 -7.65 21.84 5.38
N ARG A 17 -7.60 20.96 6.38
CA ARG A 17 -6.42 20.14 6.67
C ARG A 17 -6.18 19.09 5.59
N VAL A 18 -7.22 18.42 5.12
CA VAL A 18 -7.12 17.45 4.02
C VAL A 18 -6.56 18.13 2.77
N LYS A 19 -7.05 19.33 2.40
CA LYS A 19 -6.51 20.10 1.27
C LYS A 19 -5.02 20.40 1.43
N HIS A 20 -4.61 20.85 2.62
CA HIS A 20 -3.21 21.14 2.91
C HIS A 20 -2.31 19.89 2.76
N PHE A 21 -2.74 18.75 3.30
CA PHE A 21 -1.98 17.50 3.16
C PHE A 21 -1.91 17.01 1.71
N LEU A 22 -2.97 17.20 0.92
CA LEU A 22 -2.95 16.89 -0.51
C LEU A 22 -1.99 17.79 -1.28
N ASP A 23 -1.94 19.08 -0.95
CA ASP A 23 -1.01 20.02 -1.59
C ASP A 23 0.45 19.73 -1.23
N LEU A 24 0.73 19.33 0.02
CA LEU A 24 2.05 18.84 0.42
C LEU A 24 2.44 17.58 -0.37
N ALA A 25 1.55 16.58 -0.43
CA ALA A 25 1.81 15.34 -1.16
C ALA A 25 2.06 15.58 -2.66
N ARG A 26 1.36 16.55 -3.27
CA ARG A 26 1.58 16.94 -4.67
C ARG A 26 2.92 17.64 -4.90
N ARG A 27 3.37 18.46 -3.94
CA ARG A 27 4.63 19.23 -4.06
C ARG A 27 5.86 18.38 -3.78
N GLU A 28 5.80 17.57 -2.74
CA GLU A 28 6.93 16.77 -2.25
C GLU A 28 7.02 15.40 -2.93
N GLY A 29 5.93 14.96 -3.58
CA GLY A 29 5.83 13.63 -4.15
C GLY A 29 5.75 12.55 -3.07
N VAL A 30 5.95 11.29 -3.47
CA VAL A 30 5.91 10.15 -2.54
C VAL A 30 7.28 9.97 -1.92
N HIS A 31 7.37 10.12 -0.60
CA HIS A 31 8.61 9.88 0.15
C HIS A 31 9.16 8.46 -0.10
N PRO A 32 10.48 8.26 -0.29
CA PRO A 32 11.06 6.95 -0.62
C PRO A 32 10.65 5.81 0.33
N ALA A 33 10.60 6.08 1.63
CA ALA A 33 10.14 5.09 2.63
C ALA A 33 8.68 4.63 2.40
N VAL A 34 7.81 5.51 1.89
CA VAL A 34 6.43 5.14 1.55
C VAL A 34 6.39 4.29 0.28
N GLN A 35 7.29 4.54 -0.67
CA GLN A 35 7.43 3.69 -1.85
C GLN A 35 7.84 2.27 -1.46
N GLU A 36 8.79 2.13 -0.53
CA GLU A 36 9.22 0.83 0.01
C GLU A 36 8.09 0.09 0.72
N LEU A 37 7.29 0.79 1.53
CA LEU A 37 6.11 0.21 2.20
C LEU A 37 5.02 -0.23 1.22
N GLY A 38 4.90 0.46 0.08
CA GLY A 38 4.00 0.07 -1.00
C GLY A 38 4.48 -1.15 -1.79
N GLN A 39 5.75 -1.52 -1.68
CA GLN A 39 6.24 -2.74 -2.31
C GLN A 39 5.79 -3.94 -1.50
N ARG A 40 5.05 -4.83 -2.16
CA ARG A 40 4.80 -6.15 -1.59
C ARG A 40 6.15 -6.86 -1.51
N PRO A 41 6.59 -7.38 -0.35
CA PRO A 41 7.84 -8.12 -0.27
C PRO A 41 7.74 -9.30 -1.24
N VAL A 42 8.51 -9.24 -2.32
CA VAL A 42 8.64 -10.32 -3.29
C VAL A 42 9.47 -11.39 -2.61
N THR A 43 8.84 -12.13 -1.70
CA THR A 43 9.41 -13.38 -1.22
C THR A 43 9.54 -14.27 -2.45
N THR A 44 10.77 -14.62 -2.83
CA THR A 44 11.10 -15.47 -3.99
C THR A 44 10.25 -16.75 -4.03
N ARG A 45 9.80 -17.21 -2.85
CA ARG A 45 8.89 -18.34 -2.65
C ARG A 45 7.51 -18.17 -3.29
N THR A 46 6.94 -16.97 -3.32
CA THR A 46 5.61 -16.71 -3.89
C THR A 46 5.67 -16.64 -5.41
N ALA A 47 6.73 -16.03 -5.95
CA ALA A 47 6.96 -15.94 -7.39
C ALA A 47 7.03 -17.33 -8.06
N ARG A 48 7.70 -18.30 -7.42
CA ARG A 48 7.83 -19.67 -7.95
C ARG A 48 6.49 -20.39 -8.12
N LYS A 49 5.56 -20.22 -7.17
CA LYS A 49 4.23 -20.86 -7.24
C LYS A 49 3.38 -20.27 -8.36
N VAL A 50 3.46 -18.94 -8.55
CA VAL A 50 2.74 -18.25 -9.62
C VAL A 50 3.32 -18.61 -10.99
N GLN A 51 4.65 -18.68 -11.11
CA GLN A 51 5.32 -19.14 -12.33
C GLN A 51 4.94 -20.58 -12.68
N GLU A 52 4.91 -21.47 -11.70
CA GLU A 52 4.52 -22.87 -11.89
C GLU A 52 3.04 -23.01 -12.31
N PHE A 53 2.14 -22.24 -11.67
CA PHE A 53 0.74 -22.18 -12.06
C PHE A 53 0.59 -21.72 -13.53
N LEU A 54 1.25 -20.63 -13.91
CA LEU A 54 1.19 -20.10 -15.27
C LEU A 54 1.81 -21.07 -16.29
N ARG A 55 2.86 -21.81 -15.92
CA ARG A 55 3.46 -22.86 -16.77
C ARG A 55 2.44 -23.95 -17.08
N ILE A 56 1.75 -24.44 -16.06
CA ILE A 56 0.71 -25.49 -16.20
C ILE A 56 -0.46 -24.98 -17.04
N ASP A 57 -0.94 -23.76 -16.76
CA ASP A 57 -2.06 -23.14 -17.48
C ASP A 57 -1.75 -22.97 -18.98
N ARG A 58 -0.50 -22.64 -19.31
CA ARG A 58 0.01 -22.53 -20.68
C ARG A 58 0.37 -23.87 -21.34
N GLN A 59 0.25 -24.98 -20.62
CA GLN A 59 0.62 -26.32 -21.09
C GLN A 59 2.09 -26.43 -21.52
N GLU A 60 2.97 -25.63 -20.93
CA GLU A 60 4.40 -25.67 -21.20
C GLU A 60 5.00 -26.90 -20.49
N SER A 61 5.57 -27.82 -21.29
CA SER A 61 6.27 -28.98 -20.72
C SER A 61 7.58 -28.54 -20.05
N PRO A 62 7.98 -29.18 -18.93
CA PRO A 62 9.30 -28.92 -18.34
C PRO A 62 10.37 -29.16 -19.41
N ALA A 63 11.22 -28.16 -19.65
CA ALA A 63 12.42 -28.36 -20.45
C ALA A 63 13.28 -29.44 -19.77
N THR A 64 13.50 -30.54 -20.50
CA THR A 64 14.27 -31.71 -20.08
C THR A 64 15.74 -31.39 -19.90
#